data_AF-A0A3D5U620-F1
#
_entry.id   AF-A0A3D5U620-F1
#
_cell.length_a   1.000
_cell.length_b   1.000
_cell.length_c   1.000
_cell.angle_alpha   90.00
_cell.angle_beta   90.00
_cell.angle_gamma   90.00
#
_symmetry.space_group_name_H-M   'P 1'
#
loop_
_entity.id
_entity.type
_entity.pdbx_description
1 polymer ?
#
loop_
_entity_poly.entity_id
_entity_poly.type
_entity_poly.pdbx_seq_one_letter_code
_entity_poly.pdbx_strand_id
1 'polypeptide(L)'
;MERYPNINILLNLPESYIPKAEFVFRTFCYILRLNPKFIYGAHFEAAHIYYGPGPSRDYPVRIQFENETADFFEKRELYPLEKVNFCSFKNHHLPFLFSLGGPIFSFSTESCILRKDIVAGGFYFLTCWHEYIL
;
A
#
# COMPACT_ATOMS: atom_id res chain seq x y z
N MET A 1 3.98 29.37 -9.60
CA MET A 1 3.52 28.14 -8.94
C MET A 1 4.44 27.01 -9.36
N GLU A 2 5.15 26.36 -8.43
CA GLU A 2 5.87 25.13 -8.75
C GLU A 2 4.88 24.07 -9.22
N ARG A 3 5.13 23.49 -10.40
CA ARG A 3 4.26 22.44 -10.96
C ARG A 3 4.83 21.10 -10.50
N TYR A 4 4.21 20.50 -9.47
CA TYR A 4 4.60 19.19 -8.99
C TYR A 4 4.44 18.13 -10.09
N PRO A 5 5.40 17.20 -10.24
CA PRO A 5 5.30 16.14 -11.23
C PRO A 5 4.11 15.23 -10.93
N ASN A 6 3.43 14.79 -11.99
CA ASN A 6 2.27 13.90 -11.85
C ASN A 6 2.72 12.46 -11.64
N ILE A 7 2.02 11.74 -10.77
CA ILE A 7 2.19 10.30 -10.60
C ILE A 7 0.85 9.59 -10.80
N ASN A 8 0.81 8.64 -11.74
CA ASN A 8 -0.37 7.83 -12.02
C ASN A 8 -0.36 6.60 -11.09
N ILE A 9 -1.40 6.48 -10.28
CA ILE A 9 -1.57 5.42 -9.28
C ILE A 9 -2.81 4.62 -9.67
N LEU A 10 -2.62 3.36 -10.04
CA LEU A 10 -3.70 2.43 -10.34
C LEU A 10 -4.09 1.67 -9.07
N LEU A 11 -5.34 1.83 -8.67
CA LEU A 11 -5.95 1.18 -7.52
C LEU A 11 -6.87 0.06 -8.01
N ASN A 12 -6.44 -1.18 -7.81
CA ASN A 12 -7.24 -2.38 -8.02
C ASN A 12 -7.61 -2.97 -6.65
N LEU A 13 -8.55 -2.30 -5.96
CA LEU A 13 -8.90 -2.54 -4.57
C LEU A 13 -10.42 -2.62 -4.41
N PRO A 14 -10.93 -3.26 -3.33
CA PRO A 14 -12.33 -3.18 -2.96
C PRO A 14 -12.79 -1.72 -2.78
N GLU A 15 -13.99 -1.39 -3.24
CA GLU A 15 -14.53 -0.01 -3.21
C GLU A 15 -14.55 0.58 -1.79
N SER A 16 -14.87 -0.22 -0.78
CA SER A 16 -14.87 0.16 0.64
C SER A 16 -13.48 0.57 1.17
N TYR A 17 -12.42 0.15 0.50
CA TYR A 17 -11.04 0.37 0.91
C TYR A 17 -10.34 1.49 0.11
N ILE A 18 -10.84 1.82 -1.10
CA ILE A 18 -10.28 2.88 -1.96
C ILE A 18 -10.06 4.21 -1.22
N PRO A 19 -11.03 4.75 -0.43
CA PRO A 19 -10.82 6.01 0.28
C PRO A 19 -9.64 5.98 1.25
N LYS A 20 -9.41 4.83 1.90
CA LYS A 20 -8.31 4.61 2.85
C LYS A 20 -6.97 4.64 2.14
N ALA A 21 -6.88 3.96 0.99
CA ALA A 21 -5.68 3.95 0.15
C ALA A 21 -5.37 5.34 -0.42
N GLU A 22 -6.39 6.06 -0.92
CA GLU A 22 -6.23 7.43 -1.40
C GLU A 22 -5.70 8.37 -0.32
N PHE A 23 -6.24 8.29 0.90
CA PHE A 23 -5.78 9.12 2.02
C PHE A 23 -4.27 8.96 2.25
N VAL A 24 -3.78 7.72 2.28
CA VAL A 24 -2.35 7.44 2.48
C VAL A 24 -1.51 7.90 1.30
N PHE A 25 -1.92 7.60 0.07
CA PHE A 25 -1.18 8.05 -1.11
C PHE A 25 -1.14 9.57 -1.26
N ARG A 26 -2.24 10.27 -0.96
CA ARG A 26 -2.29 11.73 -0.94
C ARG A 26 -1.33 12.28 0.11
N THR A 27 -1.27 11.65 1.28
CA THR A 27 -0.33 12.01 2.35
C THR A 27 1.12 11.82 1.91
N PHE A 28 1.47 10.66 1.36
CA PHE A 28 2.81 10.39 0.85
C PHE A 28 3.20 11.34 -0.28
N CYS A 29 2.32 11.54 -1.26
CA CYS A 29 2.58 12.41 -2.40
C CYS A 29 2.71 13.87 -1.97
N TYR A 30 1.91 14.34 -0.99
CA TYR A 30 2.05 15.67 -0.42
C TYR A 30 3.44 15.89 0.17
N ILE A 31 3.93 14.95 1.00
CA ILE A 31 5.28 15.00 1.60
C ILE A 31 6.36 15.02 0.51
N LEU A 32 6.19 14.21 -0.53
CA LEU A 32 7.14 14.08 -1.64
C LEU A 32 7.00 15.17 -2.72
N ARG A 33 6.07 16.11 -2.56
CA ARG A 33 5.73 17.14 -3.56
C ARG A 33 5.39 16.55 -4.93
N LEU A 34 4.59 15.49 -4.94
CA LEU A 34 4.03 14.84 -6.13
C LEU A 34 2.53 15.13 -6.27
N ASN A 35 2.03 15.15 -7.49
CA ASN A 35 0.60 15.28 -7.76
C ASN A 35 -0.01 13.92 -8.13
N PRO A 36 -0.76 13.25 -7.22
CA PRO A 36 -1.31 11.94 -7.51
C PRO A 36 -2.52 12.04 -8.45
N LYS A 37 -2.54 11.17 -9.46
CA LYS A 37 -3.71 10.87 -10.29
C LYS A 37 -4.12 9.44 -10.00
N PHE A 38 -5.33 9.26 -9.49
CA PHE A 38 -5.89 7.95 -9.18
C PHE A 38 -6.65 7.41 -10.39
N ILE A 39 -6.38 6.15 -10.73
CA ILE A 39 -7.08 5.38 -11.74
C ILE A 39 -7.60 4.12 -11.05
N TYR A 40 -8.82 3.70 -11.39
CA TYR A 40 -9.47 2.56 -10.74
C TYR A 40 -9.69 1.42 -11.72
N GLY A 41 -9.56 0.19 -11.24
CA GLY A 41 -9.80 -1.02 -12.00
C GLY A 41 -8.55 -1.89 -12.17
N ALA A 42 -8.65 -2.93 -13.00
CA ALA A 42 -7.62 -3.95 -13.12
C ALA A 42 -6.40 -3.51 -13.96
N HIS A 43 -6.56 -2.52 -14.84
CA HIS A 43 -5.56 -2.20 -15.86
C HIS A 43 -5.54 -0.73 -16.26
N PHE A 44 -4.32 -0.20 -16.46
CA PHE A 44 -4.02 1.13 -17.01
C PHE A 44 -2.53 1.25 -17.40
N GLU A 45 -2.19 1.22 -18.69
CA GLU A 45 -0.79 1.14 -19.18
C GLU A 45 0.16 2.21 -18.64
N ALA A 46 -0.31 3.44 -18.49
CA ALA A 46 0.53 4.53 -18.03
C ALA A 46 0.64 4.63 -16.48
N ALA A 47 0.34 3.56 -15.73
CA ALA A 47 0.47 3.55 -14.28
C ALA A 47 1.95 3.50 -13.85
N HIS A 48 2.34 4.41 -12.95
CA HIS A 48 3.66 4.38 -12.32
C HIS A 48 3.65 3.48 -11.08
N ILE A 49 2.54 3.48 -10.34
CA ILE A 49 2.31 2.63 -9.17
C ILE A 49 1.04 1.82 -9.42
N TYR A 50 1.10 0.52 -9.19
CA TYR A 50 -0.05 -0.35 -9.04
C TYR A 50 -0.18 -0.77 -7.57
N TYR A 51 -1.40 -0.68 -7.03
CA TYR A 51 -1.73 -1.23 -5.72
C TYR A 51 -2.97 -2.13 -5.84
N GLY A 52 -2.80 -3.40 -5.53
CA GLY A 52 -3.82 -4.42 -5.70
C GLY A 52 -3.27 -5.85 -5.58
N PRO A 53 -4.11 -6.87 -5.80
CA PRO A 53 -3.70 -8.27 -5.81
C PRO A 53 -2.78 -8.56 -7.00
N GLY A 54 -2.18 -9.76 -7.06
CA GLY A 54 -1.23 -10.15 -8.11
C GLY A 54 -1.72 -9.83 -9.53
N PRO A 55 -1.16 -8.80 -10.21
CA PRO A 55 -1.59 -8.43 -11.56
C PRO A 55 -1.04 -9.42 -12.59
N SER A 56 -1.71 -9.52 -13.73
CA SER A 56 -1.26 -10.30 -14.88
C SER A 56 -0.08 -9.68 -15.65
N ARG A 57 0.38 -8.48 -15.25
CA ARG A 57 1.44 -7.73 -15.93
C ARG A 57 2.34 -7.00 -14.94
N ASP A 58 3.48 -6.56 -15.45
CA ASP A 58 4.43 -5.75 -14.70
C ASP A 58 4.08 -4.27 -14.71
N TYR A 59 4.41 -3.62 -13.60
CA TYR A 59 4.29 -2.19 -13.36
C TYR A 59 5.60 -1.69 -12.75
N PRO A 60 6.01 -0.43 -13.00
CA PRO A 60 7.28 0.08 -12.47
C PRO A 60 7.40 -0.05 -10.96
N VAL A 61 6.31 0.26 -10.23
CA VAL A 61 6.18 -0.04 -8.82
C VAL A 61 4.89 -0.81 -8.57
N ARG A 62 5.00 -1.94 -7.87
CA ARG A 62 3.86 -2.75 -7.46
C ARG A 62 3.81 -2.87 -5.95
N ILE A 63 2.69 -2.48 -5.34
CA ILE A 63 2.37 -2.74 -3.94
C ILE A 63 1.35 -3.89 -3.91
N GLN A 64 1.67 -4.96 -3.20
CA GLN A 64 0.78 -6.10 -3.06
C GLN A 64 -0.28 -5.82 -2.00
N PHE A 65 -1.55 -5.97 -2.38
CA PHE A 65 -2.70 -5.91 -1.48
C PHE A 65 -3.16 -7.33 -1.13
N GLU A 66 -3.38 -7.57 0.16
CA GLU A 66 -3.98 -8.81 0.65
C GLU A 66 -5.51 -8.66 0.78
N ASN A 67 -6.26 -9.62 0.24
CA ASN A 67 -7.72 -9.50 0.14
C ASN A 67 -8.41 -9.33 1.50
N GLU A 68 -7.87 -9.90 2.58
CA GLU A 68 -8.42 -9.78 3.93
C GLU A 68 -8.23 -8.38 4.56
N THR A 69 -7.40 -7.53 3.97
CA THR A 69 -7.10 -6.19 4.49
C THR A 69 -8.32 -5.30 4.50
N ALA A 70 -9.15 -5.33 3.45
CA ALA A 70 -10.36 -4.50 3.41
C ALA A 70 -11.32 -4.88 4.54
N ASP A 71 -11.57 -6.17 4.72
CA ASP A 71 -12.47 -6.70 5.74
C ASP A 71 -12.00 -6.36 7.15
N PHE A 72 -10.70 -6.36 7.41
CA PHE A 72 -10.14 -5.98 8.71
C PHE A 72 -10.60 -4.58 9.14
N PHE A 73 -10.53 -3.59 8.25
CA PHE A 73 -10.89 -2.21 8.58
C PHE A 73 -12.39 -2.01 8.79
N GLU A 74 -13.22 -2.98 8.41
CA GLU A 74 -14.66 -2.96 8.70
C GLU A 74 -14.99 -3.59 10.06
N LYS A 75 -14.15 -4.51 10.55
CA LYS A 75 -14.35 -5.20 11.84
C LYS A 75 -14.10 -4.31 13.06
N ARG A 76 -13.39 -3.19 12.90
CA ARG A 76 -13.00 -2.29 14.00
C ARG A 76 -12.37 -3.05 15.16
N GLU A 77 -11.42 -3.93 14.85
CA GLU A 77 -10.68 -4.73 15.81
C GLU A 77 -9.20 -4.35 15.81
N LEU A 78 -8.49 -4.64 16.91
CA LEU A 78 -7.04 -4.46 16.96
C LEU A 78 -6.37 -5.45 16.01
N TYR A 79 -5.30 -5.01 15.35
CA TYR A 79 -4.57 -5.91 14.45
C TYR A 79 -3.93 -7.06 15.25
N PRO A 80 -4.22 -8.33 14.90
CA PRO A 80 -3.77 -9.48 15.67
C PRO A 80 -2.24 -9.60 15.66
N LEU A 81 -1.65 -9.78 16.84
CA LEU A 81 -0.18 -9.83 17.03
C LEU A 81 0.45 -11.00 16.26
N GLU A 82 -0.24 -12.13 16.18
CA GLU A 82 0.19 -13.32 15.45
C GLU A 82 0.25 -13.14 13.93
N LYS A 83 -0.43 -12.10 13.39
CA LYS A 83 -0.35 -11.73 11.96
C LYS A 83 0.72 -10.67 11.67
N VAL A 84 1.47 -10.22 12.68
CA VAL A 84 2.57 -9.27 12.48
C VAL A 84 3.75 -10.01 11.85
N ASN A 85 4.15 -9.56 10.66
CA ASN A 85 5.25 -10.18 9.92
C ASN A 85 6.55 -9.44 10.18
N PHE A 86 7.49 -10.10 10.86
CA PHE A 86 8.82 -9.54 11.11
C PHE A 86 9.77 -9.87 9.97
N CYS A 87 10.39 -8.84 9.39
CA CYS A 87 11.45 -9.00 8.40
C CYS A 87 12.78 -8.51 9.00
N SER A 88 13.82 -9.34 8.91
CA SER A 88 15.16 -8.94 9.30
C SER A 88 15.80 -8.07 8.21
N PHE A 89 16.26 -6.88 8.57
CA PHE A 89 17.01 -5.98 7.69
C PHE A 89 18.09 -5.27 8.48
N LYS A 90 19.36 -5.42 8.05
CA LYS A 90 20.54 -4.83 8.73
C LYS A 90 20.55 -5.10 10.25
N ASN A 91 20.30 -6.34 10.67
CA ASN A 91 20.21 -6.76 12.07
C ASN A 91 19.05 -6.15 12.89
N HIS A 92 18.10 -5.48 12.24
CA HIS A 92 16.86 -5.03 12.86
C HIS A 92 15.68 -5.90 12.43
N HIS A 93 14.75 -6.17 13.35
CA HIS A 93 13.48 -6.80 13.05
C HIS A 93 12.42 -5.73 12.78
N LEU A 94 12.06 -5.55 11.51
CA LEU A 94 11.06 -4.59 11.10
C LEU A 94 9.68 -5.27 11.06
N PRO A 95 8.69 -4.77 11.82
CA PRO A 95 7.33 -5.30 11.76
C PRO A 95 6.60 -4.76 10.53
N PHE A 96 5.88 -5.63 9.83
CA PHE A 96 4.97 -5.27 8.75
C PHE A 96 3.58 -5.82 9.06
N LEU A 97 2.58 -4.94 8.95
CA LEU A 97 1.17 -5.27 9.04
C LEU A 97 0.60 -5.54 7.64
N PHE A 98 -0.50 -6.27 7.54
CA PHE A 98 -1.23 -6.52 6.28
C PHE A 98 -0.37 -7.09 5.16
N SER A 99 0.73 -7.77 5.51
CA SER A 99 1.78 -8.14 4.57
C SER A 99 2.04 -9.63 4.64
N LEU A 100 2.25 -10.27 3.50
CA LEU A 100 2.73 -11.65 3.48
C LEU A 100 4.18 -11.76 3.97
N GLY A 101 4.57 -12.97 4.37
CA GLY A 101 5.95 -13.34 4.63
C GLY A 101 6.86 -13.16 3.40
N GLY A 102 8.18 -13.20 3.64
CA GLY A 102 9.19 -13.06 2.58
C GLY A 102 9.82 -11.67 2.49
N PRO A 103 10.59 -11.39 1.42
CA PRO A 103 11.41 -10.19 1.33
C PRO A 103 10.57 -8.91 1.23
N ILE A 104 11.16 -7.76 1.56
CA ILE A 104 10.47 -6.46 1.45
C ILE A 104 10.29 -6.07 -0.01
N PHE A 105 11.34 -6.22 -0.80
CA PHE A 105 11.38 -5.87 -2.21
C PHE A 105 11.70 -7.08 -3.08
N SER A 106 11.25 -7.03 -4.33
CA SER A 106 11.70 -7.89 -5.42
C SER A 106 11.90 -7.02 -6.65
N PHE A 107 13.05 -7.13 -7.31
CA PHE A 107 13.42 -6.28 -8.43
C PHE A 107 13.49 -7.09 -9.72
N SER A 108 13.13 -6.45 -10.82
CA SER A 108 13.46 -6.86 -12.19
C SER A 108 14.19 -5.73 -12.90
N THR A 109 14.54 -5.90 -14.17
CA THR A 109 15.16 -4.85 -14.98
C THR A 109 14.26 -3.62 -15.14
N GLU A 110 12.94 -3.78 -15.10
CA GLU A 110 11.97 -2.70 -15.40
C GLU A 110 10.96 -2.45 -14.27
N SER A 111 10.94 -3.28 -13.22
CA SER A 111 9.95 -3.21 -12.15
C SER A 111 10.53 -3.42 -10.75
N CYS A 112 9.90 -2.76 -9.78
CA CYS A 112 10.12 -2.94 -8.36
C CYS A 112 8.80 -3.38 -7.70
N ILE A 113 8.81 -4.56 -7.09
CA ILE A 113 7.68 -5.06 -6.33
C ILE A 113 7.98 -4.84 -4.86
N LEU A 114 7.17 -4.01 -4.23
CA LEU A 114 7.04 -3.92 -2.79
C LEU A 114 6.06 -4.98 -2.31
N ARG A 115 6.57 -6.00 -1.63
CA ARG A 115 5.77 -7.14 -1.12
C ARG A 115 5.11 -6.85 0.23
N LYS A 116 5.36 -5.69 0.80
CA LYS A 116 4.80 -5.24 2.07
C LYS A 116 3.75 -4.18 1.79
N ASP A 117 2.59 -4.34 2.40
CA ASP A 117 1.48 -3.41 2.24
C ASP A 117 1.70 -2.18 3.12
N ILE A 118 2.58 -1.30 2.67
CA ILE A 118 2.88 -0.04 3.34
C ILE A 118 1.69 0.92 3.33
N VAL A 119 0.71 0.69 2.46
CA VAL A 119 -0.47 1.56 2.36
C VAL A 119 -1.43 1.20 3.48
N ALA A 120 -1.74 -0.08 3.66
CA ALA A 120 -2.57 -0.53 4.78
C ALA A 120 -1.92 -0.28 6.14
N GLY A 121 -0.63 -0.61 6.29
CA GLY A 121 0.12 -0.28 7.50
C GLY A 121 0.19 1.24 7.74
N GLY A 122 0.37 2.02 6.67
CA GLY A 122 0.35 3.48 6.72
C GLY A 122 -1.01 4.02 7.18
N PHE A 123 -2.12 3.50 6.66
CA PHE A 123 -3.45 3.91 7.09
C PHE A 123 -3.68 3.60 8.57
N TYR A 124 -3.35 2.38 9.00
CA TYR A 124 -3.47 1.96 10.40
C TYR A 124 -2.71 2.88 11.36
N PHE A 125 -1.48 3.26 10.99
CA PHE A 125 -0.65 4.15 11.79
C PHE A 125 -1.11 5.61 11.74
N LEU A 126 -1.34 6.18 10.54
CA LEU A 126 -1.68 7.59 10.35
C LEU A 126 -3.02 7.98 10.94
N THR A 127 -3.94 7.03 11.05
CA THR A 127 -5.25 7.25 11.66
C THR A 127 -5.26 6.97 13.16
N CYS A 128 -4.11 6.62 13.76
CA CYS A 128 -4.03 6.07 15.12
C CYS A 128 -5.12 5.03 15.35
N TRP A 129 -5.31 4.09 14.40
CA TRP A 129 -6.47 3.19 14.37
C TRP A 129 -6.69 2.45 15.71
N HIS A 130 -5.60 2.09 16.37
CA HIS A 130 -5.58 1.46 17.69
C HIS A 130 -6.24 2.25 18.83
N GLU A 131 -6.30 3.59 18.74
CA GLU A 131 -6.86 4.48 19.77
C GLU A 131 -8.37 4.64 19.60
N TYR A 132 -8.89 4.31 18.41
CA TYR A 132 -10.30 4.49 18.05
C TYR A 132 -11.11 3.19 18.12
N ILE A 133 -10.46 2.08 18.48
CA ILE A 133 -11.12 0.79 18.74
C ILE A 133 -11.22 0.62 20.25
N LEU A 134 -12.46 0.62 20.74
CA LEU A 134 -12.84 0.41 22.15
C LEU A 134 -13.55 -0.94 22.30
#